data_AF-A0A1Y1ZPB0-F1
#
_entry.id   AF-A0A1Y1ZPB0-F1
#
_cell.length_a   1.000
_cell.length_b   1.000
_cell.length_c   1.000
_cell.angle_alpha   90.00
_cell.angle_beta   90.00
_cell.angle_gamma   90.00
#
_symmetry.space_group_name_H-M   'P 1'
#
loop_
_entity.id
_entity.type
_entity.pdbx_description
1 polymer ?
#
loop_
_entity_poly.entity_id
_entity_poly.type
_entity_poly.pdbx_seq_one_letter_code
_entity_poly.pdbx_strand_id
1 'polypeptide(L)'
;MADLFKPEENDCVINIEATTKDDERINIEIRINEDREMYKRTLFYASKIIHQSLLFGNEYKEIPKVVMINILNSNLLNNTKEEMTIPHWEFTLKDKNTNEEKGFKDLLNIHFIELPKYKEYAVKHRNKMIDNYSWILFLNNP
;
A
#
# COMPACT_ATOMS: atom_id res chain seq x y z
N MET A 1 -7.98 -22.72 -11.25
CA MET A 1 -8.80 -21.48 -11.32
C MET A 1 -8.03 -20.22 -10.90
N ALA A 2 -6.93 -20.30 -10.14
CA ALA A 2 -6.17 -19.13 -9.68
C ALA A 2 -5.30 -18.42 -10.76
N ASP A 3 -5.01 -19.09 -11.89
CA ASP A 3 -4.11 -18.56 -12.93
C ASP A 3 -4.82 -17.78 -14.05
N LEU A 4 -6.12 -17.52 -13.95
CA LEU A 4 -6.87 -16.87 -15.05
C LEU A 4 -6.81 -15.34 -15.05
N PHE A 5 -6.21 -14.72 -14.02
CA PHE A 5 -6.10 -13.26 -13.91
C PHE A 5 -4.68 -12.88 -13.51
N LYS A 6 -3.77 -12.89 -14.48
CA LYS A 6 -2.50 -12.19 -14.37
C LYS A 6 -2.61 -10.91 -15.20
N PRO A 7 -2.92 -9.75 -14.60
CA PRO A 7 -2.79 -8.47 -15.31
C PRO A 7 -1.36 -8.36 -15.85
N GLU A 8 -1.17 -7.72 -17.00
CA GLU A 8 0.18 -7.55 -17.58
C GLU A 8 1.15 -7.01 -16.52
N GLU A 9 2.16 -7.82 -16.19
CA GLU A 9 3.27 -7.41 -15.32
C GLU A 9 4.33 -6.82 -16.24
N ASN A 10 4.50 -5.50 -16.18
CA ASN A 10 5.65 -4.83 -16.80
C ASN A 10 6.92 -5.14 -15.99
N ASP A 11 8.07 -5.22 -16.67
CA ASP A 11 9.41 -5.54 -16.12
C ASP A 11 9.96 -4.52 -15.08
N CYS A 12 9.12 -3.64 -14.54
CA CYS A 12 9.48 -2.52 -13.67
C CYS A 12 8.72 -2.53 -12.33
N VAL A 13 8.36 -3.73 -11.86
CA VAL A 13 7.63 -3.97 -10.61
C VAL A 13 8.38 -4.98 -9.75
N ILE A 14 8.53 -4.66 -8.47
CA ILE A 14 8.95 -5.61 -7.43
C ILE A 14 7.73 -5.86 -6.55
N ASN A 15 7.37 -7.12 -6.34
CA ASN A 15 6.26 -7.51 -5.48
C ASN A 15 6.76 -8.47 -4.39
N ILE A 16 6.44 -8.18 -3.14
CA ILE A 16 6.84 -8.95 -1.97
C ILE A 16 5.59 -9.21 -1.13
N GLU A 17 5.32 -10.48 -0.84
CA GLU A 17 4.31 -10.88 0.13
C GLU A 17 4.99 -11.42 1.38
N ALA A 18 4.54 -10.95 2.55
CA ALA A 18 5.04 -11.34 3.85
C ALA A 18 3.89 -11.65 4.80
N THR A 19 4.14 -12.52 5.76
CA THR A 19 3.21 -12.82 6.85
C THR A 19 3.90 -12.49 8.17
N THR A 20 3.22 -11.76 9.04
CA THR A 20 3.74 -11.43 10.37
C THR A 20 3.57 -12.61 11.34
N LYS A 21 4.20 -12.51 12.52
CA LYS A 21 4.00 -13.50 13.61
C LYS A 21 2.54 -13.57 14.11
N ASP A 22 1.77 -12.51 13.87
CA ASP A 22 0.37 -12.36 14.29
C ASP A 22 -0.60 -12.66 13.11
N ASP A 23 -0.10 -13.36 12.09
CA ASP A 23 -0.79 -13.78 10.85
C ASP A 23 -1.32 -12.66 9.96
N GLU A 24 -0.89 -11.41 10.17
CA GLU A 24 -1.20 -10.32 9.24
C GLU A 24 -0.46 -10.51 7.90
N ARG A 25 -1.18 -10.29 6.80
CA ARG A 25 -0.64 -10.38 5.44
C ARG A 25 -0.22 -9.00 4.96
N ILE A 26 1.06 -8.86 4.64
CA ILE A 26 1.63 -7.62 4.12
C ILE A 26 2.02 -7.85 2.67
N ASN A 27 1.51 -7.02 1.78
CA ASN A 27 1.95 -6.94 0.39
C ASN A 27 2.71 -5.64 0.18
N ILE A 28 3.92 -5.71 -0.37
CA ILE A 28 4.74 -4.56 -0.70
C ILE A 28 4.98 -4.59 -2.21
N GLU A 29 4.39 -3.64 -2.93
CA GLU A 29 4.61 -3.43 -4.37
C GLU A 29 5.46 -2.16 -4.56
N ILE A 30 6.63 -2.30 -5.19
CA ILE A 30 7.47 -1.17 -5.63
C ILE A 30 7.38 -1.07 -7.14
N ARG A 31 7.05 0.12 -7.65
CA ARG A 31 6.85 0.35 -9.07
C ARG A 31 7.62 1.57 -9.58
N ILE A 32 8.36 1.35 -10.68
CA ILE A 32 9.16 2.39 -11.33
C ILE A 32 8.37 3.13 -12.42
N ASN A 33 7.50 2.43 -13.16
CA ASN A 33 6.72 3.03 -14.26
C ASN A 33 5.35 3.54 -13.80
N GLU A 34 4.86 4.58 -14.48
CA GLU A 34 3.55 5.14 -14.19
C GLU A 34 2.42 4.22 -14.65
N ASP A 35 1.58 3.80 -13.70
CA ASP A 35 0.29 3.18 -13.97
C ASP A 35 -0.77 3.98 -13.20
N ARG A 36 -1.82 4.41 -13.91
CA ARG A 36 -2.85 5.29 -13.34
C ARG A 36 -3.93 4.52 -12.59
N GLU A 37 -3.97 3.20 -12.71
CA GLU A 37 -5.04 2.36 -12.13
C GLU A 37 -4.63 1.74 -10.77
N MET A 38 -3.71 2.37 -10.04
CA MET A 38 -3.17 1.86 -8.77
C MET A 38 -4.24 1.56 -7.72
N TYR A 39 -5.32 2.33 -7.65
CA TYR A 39 -6.41 2.06 -6.69
C TYR A 39 -7.09 0.72 -6.96
N LYS A 40 -7.50 0.47 -8.21
CA LYS A 40 -8.17 -0.78 -8.59
C LYS A 40 -7.22 -1.96 -8.49
N ARG A 41 -5.97 -1.76 -8.92
CA ARG A 41 -4.93 -2.79 -8.82
C ARG A 41 -4.69 -3.20 -7.37
N THR A 42 -4.45 -2.23 -6.49
CA THR A 42 -4.22 -2.49 -5.06
C THR A 42 -5.40 -3.24 -4.45
N LEU A 43 -6.63 -2.79 -4.73
CA LEU A 43 -7.83 -3.43 -4.23
C LEU A 43 -8.00 -4.85 -4.78
N PHE A 44 -7.67 -5.08 -6.05
CA PHE A 44 -7.68 -6.40 -6.67
C PHE A 44 -6.73 -7.35 -5.95
N TYR A 45 -5.47 -6.96 -5.74
CA TYR A 45 -4.50 -7.81 -5.02
C TYR A 45 -4.87 -8.01 -3.55
N ALA A 46 -5.39 -6.99 -2.86
CA ALA A 46 -5.92 -7.14 -1.51
C ALA A 46 -7.05 -8.18 -1.46
N SER A 47 -8.01 -8.12 -2.39
CA SER A 47 -9.11 -9.09 -2.44
C SER A 47 -8.63 -10.51 -2.78
N LYS A 48 -7.58 -10.63 -3.62
CA LYS A 48 -6.93 -11.91 -3.92
C LYS A 48 -6.31 -12.52 -2.66
N ILE A 49 -5.57 -11.74 -1.86
CA ILE A 49 -4.97 -12.18 -0.60
C ILE A 49 -6.06 -12.66 0.37
N ILE A 50 -7.11 -11.86 0.56
CA ILE A 50 -8.25 -12.21 1.42
C ILE A 50 -8.89 -13.53 0.94
N HIS A 51 -9.19 -13.64 -0.36
CA HIS A 51 -9.82 -14.83 -0.92
C HIS A 51 -8.95 -16.08 -0.76
N GLN A 52 -7.65 -15.98 -1.01
CA GLN A 52 -6.71 -17.10 -0.92
C GLN A 52 -6.42 -17.53 0.52
N SER A 53 -6.64 -16.64 1.50
CA SER A 53 -6.42 -16.94 2.91
C SER A 53 -7.44 -17.90 3.52
N LEU A 54 -8.68 -17.94 3.00
CA LEU A 54 -9.76 -18.73 3.57
C LEU A 54 -9.91 -20.07 2.82
N LEU A 55 -9.53 -21.17 3.47
CA LEU A 55 -9.72 -22.52 2.95
C LEU A 55 -11.16 -23.01 3.20
N PHE A 56 -11.61 -23.95 2.37
CA PHE A 56 -12.95 -24.53 2.52
C PHE A 56 -13.11 -25.21 3.89
N GLY A 57 -14.13 -24.81 4.64
CA GLY A 57 -14.43 -25.34 5.97
C GLY A 57 -13.90 -24.49 7.13
N ASN A 58 -13.10 -23.45 6.87
CA ASN A 58 -12.58 -22.54 7.89
C ASN A 58 -13.58 -21.43 8.26
N GLU A 59 -13.44 -20.87 9.45
CA GLU A 59 -14.28 -19.76 9.93
C GLU A 59 -13.78 -18.39 9.44
N TYR A 60 -14.67 -17.42 9.22
CA TYR A 60 -14.29 -16.07 8.76
C TYR A 60 -13.36 -15.31 9.71
N LYS A 61 -13.32 -15.69 11.00
CA LYS A 61 -12.39 -15.11 11.98
C LYS A 61 -10.91 -15.43 11.67
N GLU A 62 -10.67 -16.41 10.81
CA GLU A 62 -9.33 -16.82 10.37
C GLU A 62 -8.86 -16.02 9.16
N ILE A 63 -9.70 -15.14 8.58
CA ILE A 63 -9.25 -14.20 7.56
C ILE A 63 -8.26 -13.24 8.23
N PRO A 64 -7.01 -13.16 7.73
CA PRO A 64 -6.00 -12.30 8.31
C PRO A 64 -6.30 -10.83 7.98
N LYS A 65 -5.76 -9.95 8.82
CA LYS A 65 -5.62 -8.54 8.48
C LYS A 65 -4.72 -8.38 7.25
N VAL A 66 -4.99 -7.37 6.43
CA VAL A 66 -4.22 -7.13 5.20
C VAL A 66 -3.67 -5.71 5.17
N VAL A 67 -2.37 -5.59 4.93
CA VAL A 67 -1.68 -4.31 4.72
C VAL A 67 -1.09 -4.28 3.32
N MET A 68 -1.51 -3.32 2.51
CA MET A 68 -0.96 -3.06 1.19
C MET A 68 -0.01 -1.87 1.25
N ILE A 69 1.24 -2.02 0.85
CA ILE A 69 2.24 -0.96 0.82
C ILE A 69 2.66 -0.76 -0.63
N ASN A 70 2.19 0.32 -1.25
CA ASN A 70 2.49 0.67 -2.63
C ASN A 70 3.53 1.79 -2.65
N ILE A 71 4.75 1.48 -3.09
CA ILE A 71 5.86 2.42 -3.22
C ILE A 71 5.97 2.82 -4.69
N LEU A 72 5.72 4.10 -4.97
CA LEU A 72 5.58 4.63 -6.32
C LEU A 72 6.70 5.61 -6.65
N ASN A 73 7.30 5.46 -7.83
CA ASN A 73 8.23 6.44 -8.39
C ASN A 73 7.51 7.58 -9.16
N SER A 74 6.23 7.82 -8.86
CA SER A 74 5.41 8.85 -9.49
C SER A 74 4.41 9.44 -8.49
N ASN A 75 3.77 10.55 -8.88
CA ASN A 75 2.74 11.19 -8.06
C ASN A 75 1.35 10.70 -8.50
N LEU A 76 0.71 9.89 -7.66
CA LEU A 76 -0.65 9.41 -7.82
C LEU A 76 -1.69 10.47 -7.38
N LEU A 77 -1.44 11.18 -6.27
CA LEU A 77 -2.36 12.20 -5.74
C LEU A 77 -1.75 13.59 -5.94
N ASN A 78 -2.23 14.35 -6.93
CA ASN A 78 -1.59 15.62 -7.32
C ASN A 78 -2.58 16.68 -7.83
N ASN A 79 -3.86 16.54 -7.52
CA ASN A 79 -4.90 17.47 -7.97
C ASN A 79 -4.88 18.80 -7.20
N THR A 80 -4.32 18.81 -5.99
CA THR A 80 -4.21 20.03 -5.17
C THR A 80 -2.78 20.32 -4.73
N LYS A 81 -2.52 21.58 -4.36
CA LYS A 81 -1.22 21.98 -3.78
C LYS A 81 -0.94 21.25 -2.47
N GLU A 82 -1.96 20.96 -1.68
CA GLU A 82 -1.82 20.21 -0.43
C GLU A 82 -1.43 18.77 -0.70
N GLU A 83 -2.11 18.09 -1.63
CA GLU A 83 -1.79 16.72 -2.04
C GLU A 83 -0.34 16.58 -2.53
N MET A 84 0.17 17.59 -3.25
CA MET A 84 1.56 17.63 -3.71
C MET A 84 2.61 17.66 -2.59
N THR A 85 2.22 18.01 -1.36
CA THR A 85 3.14 18.09 -0.21
C THR A 85 3.12 16.86 0.70
N ILE A 86 2.12 15.99 0.54
CA ILE A 86 1.93 14.79 1.37
C ILE A 86 2.54 13.59 0.62
N PRO A 87 3.61 12.98 1.15
CA PRO A 87 4.33 11.92 0.44
C PRO A 87 3.88 10.51 0.82
N HIS A 88 3.12 10.36 1.91
CA HIS A 88 2.56 9.08 2.37
C HIS A 88 1.07 9.25 2.68
N TRP A 89 0.27 8.43 2.03
CA TRP A 89 -1.18 8.34 2.22
C TRP A 89 -1.55 7.01 2.83
N GLU A 90 -2.53 7.05 3.72
CA GLU A 90 -3.13 5.87 4.33
C GLU A 90 -4.64 5.89 4.11
N PHE A 91 -5.16 4.78 3.59
CA PHE A 91 -6.57 4.58 3.31
C PHE A 91 -7.09 3.41 4.15
N THR A 92 -8.21 3.64 4.83
CA THR A 92 -8.90 2.67 5.67
C THR A 92 -10.41 2.70 5.40
N LEU A 93 -11.14 1.67 5.85
CA LEU A 93 -12.59 1.58 5.68
C LEU A 93 -13.30 2.26 6.85
N LYS A 94 -14.05 3.33 6.57
CA LYS A 94 -14.78 4.12 7.55
C LYS A 94 -16.26 4.21 7.24
N ASP A 95 -17.07 4.22 8.29
CA ASP A 95 -18.49 4.54 8.21
C ASP A 95 -18.68 5.99 7.76
N LYS A 96 -19.51 6.20 6.74
CA LYS A 96 -19.68 7.49 6.08
C LYS A 96 -20.24 8.59 6.99
N ASN A 97 -21.10 8.24 7.96
CA ASN A 97 -21.78 9.23 8.80
C ASN A 97 -20.95 9.60 10.02
N THR A 98 -20.27 8.63 10.61
CA THR A 98 -19.49 8.79 11.86
C THR A 98 -18.01 9.03 11.62
N ASN A 99 -17.50 8.72 10.42
CA ASN A 99 -16.08 8.72 10.07
C ASN A 99 -15.23 7.78 10.95
N GLU A 100 -15.86 6.75 11.53
CA GLU A 100 -15.22 5.73 12.37
C GLU A 100 -15.05 4.41 11.62
N GLU A 101 -13.98 3.66 11.89
CA GLU A 101 -13.71 2.37 11.23
C GLU A 101 -14.60 1.23 11.75
N LYS A 102 -15.09 1.35 12.99
CA LYS A 102 -15.93 0.34 13.67
C LYS A 102 -15.30 -1.06 13.55
N GLY A 103 -16.10 -2.06 13.15
CA GLY A 103 -15.64 -3.45 12.96
C GLY A 103 -14.66 -3.65 11.80
N PHE A 104 -14.40 -2.64 10.97
CA PHE A 104 -13.43 -2.71 9.87
C PHE A 104 -12.02 -2.26 10.27
N LYS A 105 -11.84 -1.82 11.52
CA LYS A 105 -10.54 -1.37 12.02
C LYS A 105 -9.45 -2.41 11.79
N ASP A 106 -8.35 -1.98 11.18
CA ASP A 106 -7.17 -2.76 10.83
C ASP A 106 -7.42 -3.98 9.90
N LEU A 107 -8.63 -4.18 9.35
CA LEU A 107 -8.87 -5.35 8.48
C LEU A 107 -8.23 -5.18 7.10
N LEU A 108 -8.19 -3.95 6.59
CA LEU A 108 -7.52 -3.57 5.36
C LEU A 108 -6.95 -2.16 5.47
N ASN A 109 -5.63 -2.04 5.47
CA ASN A 109 -4.91 -0.77 5.43
C ASN A 109 -4.15 -0.67 4.10
N ILE A 110 -4.33 0.43 3.38
CA ILE A 110 -3.65 0.67 2.11
C ILE A 110 -2.77 1.90 2.25
N HIS A 111 -1.49 1.71 2.01
CA HIS A 111 -0.47 2.76 2.03
C HIS A 111 -0.03 3.06 0.60
N PHE A 112 0.04 4.34 0.26
CA PHE A 112 0.73 4.84 -0.93
C PHE A 112 1.88 5.73 -0.51
N ILE A 113 3.09 5.40 -0.94
CA ILE A 113 4.34 6.11 -0.65
C ILE A 113 4.87 6.64 -1.98
N GLU A 114 4.75 7.95 -2.20
CA GLU A 114 5.12 8.62 -3.45
C GLU A 114 6.53 9.19 -3.34
N LEU A 115 7.52 8.43 -3.80
CA LEU A 115 8.94 8.74 -3.68
C LEU A 115 9.31 10.16 -4.17
N PRO A 116 8.79 10.68 -5.31
CA PRO A 116 9.16 12.02 -5.78
C PRO A 116 8.88 13.14 -4.78
N LYS A 117 7.80 13.03 -3.97
CA LYS A 117 7.42 14.02 -2.97
C LYS A 117 8.34 14.02 -1.75
N TYR A 118 9.03 12.91 -1.50
CA TYR A 118 9.99 12.81 -0.40
C TYR A 118 11.24 13.67 -0.61
N LYS A 119 11.56 14.08 -1.85
CA LYS A 119 12.69 14.98 -2.13
C LYS A 119 12.54 16.31 -1.40
N GLU A 120 11.37 16.94 -1.51
CA GLU A 120 11.08 18.20 -0.79
C GLU A 120 10.75 17.95 0.68
N TYR A 121 10.02 16.87 0.99
CA TYR A 121 9.67 16.53 2.37
C TYR A 121 10.92 16.34 3.24
N ALA A 122 11.95 15.67 2.70
CA ALA A 122 13.20 15.39 3.42
C ALA A 122 14.03 16.63 3.71
N VAL A 123 13.95 17.67 2.88
CA VAL A 123 14.59 18.96 3.16
C VAL A 123 13.96 19.60 4.40
N LYS A 124 12.64 19.56 4.51
CA LYS A 124 11.89 20.15 5.64
C LYS A 124 11.96 19.29 6.92
N HIS A 125 12.11 17.97 6.79
CA HIS A 125 12.03 17.01 7.90
C HIS A 125 13.28 16.15 8.03
N ARG A 126 14.47 16.73 7.84
CA ARG A 126 15.74 16.00 7.73
C ARG A 126 15.98 15.00 8.86
N ASN A 127 15.90 15.41 10.12
CA ASN A 127 16.17 14.53 11.25
C ASN A 127 15.19 13.34 11.28
N LYS A 128 13.88 13.61 11.14
CA LYS A 128 12.86 12.56 11.06
C LYS A 128 13.15 11.57 9.93
N MET A 129 13.58 12.05 8.76
CA MET A 129 13.92 11.18 7.64
C MET A 129 15.14 10.30 7.93
N ILE A 130 16.20 10.85 8.51
CA ILE A 130 17.40 10.10 8.87
C ILE A 130 17.07 9.05 9.94
N ASP A 131 16.38 9.47 11.01
CA ASP A 131 16.16 8.63 12.18
C ASP A 131 15.17 7.48 11.90
N ASN A 132 14.12 7.72 11.10
CA ASN A 132 12.99 6.79 10.96
C ASN A 132 12.70 6.32 9.53
N TYR A 133 13.22 7.01 8.50
CA TYR A 133 12.87 6.75 7.10
C TYR A 133 14.09 6.74 6.17
N SER A 134 15.26 6.35 6.68
CA SER A 134 16.51 6.30 5.89
C SER A 134 16.39 5.40 4.65
N TRP A 135 15.58 4.36 4.72
CA TRP A 135 15.30 3.48 3.58
C TRP A 135 14.58 4.21 2.43
N ILE A 136 13.75 5.23 2.72
CA ILE A 136 13.10 6.06 1.67
C ILE A 136 14.13 6.96 0.99
N LEU A 137 15.11 7.47 1.74
CA LEU A 137 16.21 8.27 1.18
C LEU A 137 17.06 7.41 0.24
N PHE A 138 17.36 6.17 0.65
CA PHE A 138 18.05 5.19 -0.20
C PHE A 138 17.24 4.92 -1.47
N LEU A 139 15.96 4.59 -1.39
CA LEU A 139 15.15 4.32 -2.59
C LEU A 139 15.04 5.52 -3.55
N ASN A 140 15.09 6.75 -3.04
CA ASN A 140 15.07 7.97 -3.87
C ASN A 140 16.39 8.23 -4.61
N ASN A 141 17.50 7.69 -4.10
CA ASN A 141 18.83 7.85 -4.68
C ASN A 141 19.72 6.66 -4.26
N PRO A 142 19.53 5.48 -4.89
CA PRO A 142 20.10 4.21 -4.44
C PRO A 142 21.62 4.11 -4.64
#